data_AF-A0A6M3LWW6-F1
#
_entry.id   AF-A0A6M3LWW6-F1
#
_cell.length_a   1.000
_cell.length_b   1.000
_cell.length_c   1.000
_cell.angle_alpha   90.00
_cell.angle_beta   90.00
_cell.angle_gamma   90.00
#
_symmetry.space_group_name_H-M   'P 1'
#
loop_
_entity.id
_entity.type
_entity.pdbx_description
1 polymer ?
#
loop_
_entity_poly.entity_id
_entity_poly.type
_entity_poly.pdbx_seq_one_letter_code
_entity_poly.pdbx_strand_id
1 'polypeptide(L)'
;MAPYSAYLNGTELTSGRCDVKGHHAESLSLSTHRSKIDVYYERRRLAAASDALNAVWDDFKGTKLDASTWDAMKSSGLSGGHANLYQKEKIFFECYHAGWGAGIKLNEPVDIAGGSVSVRLKSGGYVVSEVGILPSYRPVFIAPGTGDGYVTGLWEWGVNKFHIYRGSGGPVLSKPGFVGNPETIKFTLDDDNVVHIFEENNEVFSEPYPYDTTLCNIYLSGVSWYWLGGGVSWADNFVYVSG
;
A
#
# COMPACT_ATOMS: atom_id res chain seq x y z
N MET A 1 32.29 19.69 3.98
CA MET A 1 30.83 19.49 3.96
C MET A 1 30.32 19.68 2.54
N ALA A 2 29.74 18.61 1.99
CA ALA A 2 29.27 18.49 0.61
C ALA A 2 27.97 19.29 0.39
N PRO A 3 27.89 20.20 -0.60
CA PRO A 3 26.66 20.94 -0.88
C PRO A 3 25.61 20.04 -1.55
N TYR A 4 24.34 20.24 -1.21
CA TYR A 4 23.22 19.57 -1.87
C TYR A 4 22.12 20.58 -2.22
N SER A 5 21.32 20.23 -3.23
CA SER A 5 20.03 20.88 -3.54
C SER A 5 19.00 19.77 -3.75
N ALA A 6 17.84 19.88 -3.11
CA ALA A 6 16.73 18.96 -3.30
C ALA A 6 15.56 19.67 -3.99
N TYR A 7 14.96 18.98 -4.95
CA TYR A 7 13.83 19.46 -5.73
C TYR A 7 12.64 18.53 -5.51
N LEU A 8 11.48 19.10 -5.25
CA LEU A 8 10.20 18.38 -5.18
C LEU A 8 9.42 18.66 -6.46
N ASN A 9 9.14 17.64 -7.26
CA ASN A 9 8.45 17.77 -8.55
C ASN A 9 9.07 18.85 -9.45
N GLY A 10 10.41 18.95 -9.45
CA GLY A 10 11.16 19.93 -10.24
C GLY A 10 11.22 21.35 -9.66
N THR A 11 10.60 21.61 -8.50
CA THR A 11 10.70 22.89 -7.78
C THR A 11 11.75 22.79 -6.69
N GLU A 12 12.69 23.73 -6.60
CA GLU A 12 13.71 23.73 -5.55
C GLU A 12 13.03 23.84 -4.19
N LEU A 13 13.26 22.83 -3.34
CA LEU A 13 12.67 22.74 -2.03
C LEU A 13 13.60 23.32 -0.97
N THR A 14 14.88 22.94 -1.06
CA THR A 14 15.89 23.23 -0.05
C THR A 14 17.28 23.05 -0.64
N SER A 15 18.25 23.77 -0.10
CA SER A 15 19.67 23.58 -0.41
C SER A 15 20.50 23.80 0.85
N GLY A 16 21.59 23.04 0.98
CA GLY A 16 22.34 23.00 2.21
C GLY A 16 23.67 22.30 2.07
N ARG A 17 24.20 21.85 3.21
CA ARG A 17 25.45 21.09 3.29
C ARG A 17 25.25 19.89 4.20
N CYS A 18 25.65 18.71 3.75
CA CYS A 18 25.65 17.52 4.59
C CYS A 18 26.64 17.66 5.74
N ASP A 19 26.42 16.87 6.80
CA ASP A 19 27.34 16.78 7.92
C ASP A 19 28.72 16.21 7.50
N VAL A 20 29.64 16.10 8.46
CA VAL A 20 31.01 15.60 8.19
C VAL A 20 31.05 14.14 7.76
N LYS A 21 29.96 13.38 7.95
CA LYS A 21 29.79 11.99 7.50
C LYS A 21 29.01 11.88 6.19
N GLY A 22 28.57 13.00 5.62
CA GLY A 22 27.79 13.03 4.39
C GLY A 22 26.29 12.80 4.60
N HIS A 23 25.80 12.85 5.83
CA HIS A 23 24.39 12.66 6.16
C HIS A 23 23.65 14.00 6.24
N HIS A 24 22.38 13.96 5.88
CA HIS A 24 21.44 15.06 6.08
C HIS A 24 20.04 14.50 6.28
N ALA A 25 19.27 15.08 7.19
CA ALA A 25 17.89 14.69 7.46
C ALA A 25 17.00 15.94 7.42
N GLU A 26 15.91 15.86 6.67
CA GLU A 26 14.97 16.96 6.50
C GLU A 26 13.54 16.45 6.39
N SER A 27 12.61 17.15 7.03
CA SER A 27 11.18 16.86 6.90
C SER A 27 10.60 17.63 5.73
N LEU A 28 9.93 16.92 4.81
CA LEU A 28 9.34 17.51 3.62
C LEU A 28 7.81 17.50 3.71
N SER A 29 7.18 18.61 3.33
CA SER A 29 5.72 18.70 3.16
C SER A 29 5.37 18.45 1.69
N LEU A 30 4.62 17.37 1.42
CA LEU A 30 4.20 17.00 0.07
C LEU A 30 2.86 17.66 -0.26
N SER A 31 2.80 18.46 -1.32
CA SER A 31 1.58 19.19 -1.71
C SER A 31 0.67 18.42 -2.68
N THR A 32 1.17 17.31 -3.23
CA THR A 32 0.49 16.45 -4.22
C THR A 32 0.60 14.99 -3.83
N HIS A 33 -0.39 14.17 -4.19
CA HIS A 33 -0.45 12.76 -3.84
C HIS A 33 0.75 11.97 -4.38
N ARG A 34 1.25 12.32 -5.56
CA ARG A 34 2.52 11.80 -6.10
C ARG A 34 3.60 12.87 -6.05
N SER A 35 4.77 12.47 -5.59
CA SER A 35 5.91 13.35 -5.40
C SER A 35 7.20 12.65 -5.81
N LYS A 36 7.98 13.31 -6.68
CA LYS A 36 9.34 12.93 -7.03
C LYS A 36 10.33 13.88 -6.35
N ILE A 37 11.34 13.32 -5.70
CA ILE A 37 12.38 14.09 -5.02
C ILE A 37 13.69 13.88 -5.79
N ASP A 38 14.19 14.94 -6.40
CA ASP A 38 15.49 14.93 -7.08
C ASP A 38 16.56 15.61 -6.22
N VAL A 39 17.67 14.92 -5.98
CA VAL A 39 18.81 15.43 -5.21
C VAL A 39 19.97 15.73 -6.15
N TYR A 40 20.55 16.91 -6.03
CA TYR A 40 21.68 17.39 -6.82
C TYR A 40 22.88 17.66 -5.93
N TYR A 41 24.07 17.27 -6.42
CA TYR A 41 25.37 17.65 -5.88
C TYR A 41 26.11 18.48 -6.92
N GLU A 42 26.53 19.70 -6.59
CA GLU A 42 27.25 20.60 -7.52
C GLU A 42 26.57 20.73 -8.90
N ARG A 43 25.24 20.86 -8.92
CA ARG A 43 24.41 20.93 -10.15
C ARG A 43 24.40 19.65 -11.00
N ARG A 44 24.91 18.54 -10.48
CA ARG A 44 24.75 17.20 -11.08
C ARG A 44 23.68 16.45 -10.31
N ARG A 45 22.67 15.95 -11.02
CA ARG A 45 21.65 15.07 -10.43
C ARG A 45 22.32 13.80 -9.93
N LEU A 46 22.13 13.48 -8.66
CA LEU A 46 22.52 12.19 -8.09
C LEU A 46 21.45 11.18 -8.49
N ALA A 47 21.59 10.59 -9.68
CA ALA A 47 20.59 9.67 -10.24
C ALA A 47 20.24 8.53 -9.27
N ALA A 48 21.26 7.89 -8.68
CA ALA A 48 21.05 6.81 -7.70
C ALA A 48 20.20 7.24 -6.49
N ALA A 49 20.38 8.46 -5.97
CA ALA A 49 19.57 8.97 -4.87
C ALA A 49 18.21 9.50 -5.34
N SER A 50 18.11 10.03 -6.55
CA SER A 50 16.90 10.71 -7.04
C SER A 50 15.89 9.76 -7.67
N ASP A 51 16.36 8.70 -8.32
CA ASP A 51 15.50 7.66 -8.91
C ASP A 51 14.93 6.75 -7.80
N ALA A 52 15.64 6.66 -6.67
CA ALA A 52 15.26 5.99 -5.44
C ALA A 52 14.31 6.78 -4.52
N LEU A 53 13.98 8.05 -4.82
CA LEU A 53 13.16 8.90 -3.93
C LEU A 53 11.86 9.36 -4.59
N ASN A 54 10.91 8.43 -4.64
CA ASN A 54 9.51 8.64 -5.00
C ASN A 54 8.64 8.41 -3.76
N ALA A 55 7.66 9.29 -3.57
CA ALA A 55 6.63 9.13 -2.56
C ALA A 55 5.25 9.19 -3.22
N VAL A 56 4.39 8.26 -2.85
CA VAL A 56 2.96 8.32 -3.16
C VAL A 56 2.21 8.31 -1.83
N TRP A 57 1.33 9.26 -1.60
CA TRP A 57 0.53 9.32 -0.40
C TRP A 57 -0.89 9.76 -0.72
N ASP A 58 -1.85 9.25 0.06
CA ASP A 58 -3.25 9.67 -0.04
C ASP A 58 -3.91 9.46 1.33
N ASP A 59 -4.38 10.55 1.92
CA ASP A 59 -5.23 10.51 3.13
C ASP A 59 -6.72 10.42 2.78
N PHE A 60 -7.04 10.29 1.49
CA PHE A 60 -8.37 10.18 0.92
C PHE A 60 -9.33 11.27 1.39
N LYS A 61 -8.82 12.44 1.76
CA LYS A 61 -9.66 13.61 2.03
C LYS A 61 -10.42 14.04 0.78
N GLY A 62 -11.66 14.47 0.96
CA GLY A 62 -12.56 14.85 -0.13
C GLY A 62 -13.58 13.77 -0.49
N THR A 63 -14.13 13.88 -1.70
CA THR A 63 -15.32 13.11 -2.15
C THR A 63 -15.13 12.38 -3.48
N LYS A 64 -13.95 12.48 -4.10
CA LYS A 64 -13.64 11.86 -5.39
C LYS A 64 -12.23 11.31 -5.38
N LEU A 65 -12.11 10.11 -5.95
CA LEU A 65 -10.83 9.45 -6.17
C LEU A 65 -9.99 10.26 -7.15
N ASP A 66 -8.72 10.49 -6.81
CA ASP A 66 -7.76 11.09 -7.72
C ASP A 66 -7.35 10.08 -8.80
N ALA A 67 -7.97 10.20 -9.98
CA ALA A 67 -7.71 9.36 -11.13
C ALA A 67 -6.30 9.53 -11.74
N SER A 68 -5.54 10.56 -11.33
CA SER A 68 -4.12 10.69 -11.72
C SER A 68 -3.19 9.79 -10.91
N THR A 69 -3.67 9.26 -9.78
CA THR A 69 -2.94 8.37 -8.88
C THR A 69 -3.51 6.95 -8.89
N TRP A 70 -4.85 6.83 -8.94
CA TRP A 70 -5.56 5.58 -8.69
C TRP A 70 -6.47 5.16 -9.84
N ASP A 71 -6.41 3.87 -10.19
CA ASP A 71 -7.42 3.20 -11.00
C ASP A 71 -8.42 2.48 -10.10
N ALA A 72 -9.71 2.70 -10.34
CA ALA A 72 -10.78 1.95 -9.68
C ALA A 72 -10.89 0.53 -10.26
N MET A 73 -11.17 -0.43 -9.38
CA MET A 73 -11.31 -1.85 -9.72
C MET A 73 -12.56 -2.41 -9.08
N LYS A 74 -13.16 -3.41 -9.74
CA LYS A 74 -14.30 -4.16 -9.21
C LYS A 74 -14.19 -5.64 -9.59
N SER A 75 -14.72 -6.50 -8.74
CA SER A 75 -14.98 -7.90 -9.03
C SER A 75 -16.44 -8.25 -8.74
N SER A 76 -16.93 -9.27 -9.42
CA SER A 76 -18.31 -9.76 -9.31
C SER A 76 -18.32 -11.25 -8.98
N GLY A 77 -19.19 -11.65 -8.05
CA GLY A 77 -19.39 -13.03 -7.64
C GLY A 77 -20.50 -13.76 -8.40
N LEU A 78 -20.77 -15.02 -7.99
CA LEU A 78 -21.69 -15.94 -8.68
C LEU A 78 -23.18 -15.71 -8.36
N SER A 79 -23.51 -14.94 -7.32
CA SER A 79 -24.90 -14.75 -6.85
C SER A 79 -25.20 -13.27 -6.58
N GLY A 80 -26.49 -12.88 -6.67
CA GLY A 80 -27.04 -11.51 -6.73
C GLY A 80 -26.63 -10.50 -5.65
N GLY A 81 -25.34 -10.15 -5.61
CA GLY A 81 -24.76 -9.14 -4.75
C GLY A 81 -24.28 -7.89 -5.47
N HIS A 82 -23.46 -7.10 -4.77
CA HIS A 82 -22.98 -5.82 -5.28
C HIS A 82 -21.67 -5.40 -4.62
N ALA A 83 -20.96 -4.51 -5.32
CA ALA A 83 -19.76 -3.86 -4.82
C ALA A 83 -19.73 -2.38 -5.24
N ASN A 84 -19.62 -1.50 -4.25
CA ASN A 84 -19.53 -0.05 -4.39
C ASN A 84 -18.21 0.47 -3.82
N LEU A 85 -17.64 1.45 -4.53
CA LEU A 85 -16.44 2.18 -4.15
C LEU A 85 -16.81 3.64 -4.05
N TYR A 86 -16.52 4.28 -2.91
CA TYR A 86 -16.74 5.71 -2.74
C TYR A 86 -15.77 6.33 -1.74
N GLN A 87 -15.53 7.63 -1.85
CA GLN A 87 -14.63 8.37 -0.97
C GLN A 87 -15.39 9.38 -0.11
N LYS A 88 -15.09 9.39 1.19
CA LYS A 88 -15.61 10.37 2.15
C LYS A 88 -14.65 10.50 3.33
N GLU A 89 -13.60 11.28 3.17
CA GLU A 89 -12.46 11.38 4.13
C GLU A 89 -11.63 10.10 4.28
N LYS A 90 -12.05 9.02 3.62
CA LYS A 90 -11.46 7.68 3.53
C LYS A 90 -11.93 7.05 2.23
N ILE A 91 -11.26 6.01 1.75
CA ILE A 91 -11.82 5.18 0.68
C ILE A 91 -12.62 4.03 1.29
N PHE A 92 -13.89 3.90 0.91
CA PHE A 92 -14.81 2.88 1.41
C PHE A 92 -15.07 1.81 0.35
N PHE A 93 -15.15 0.57 0.82
CA PHE A 93 -15.49 -0.59 0.03
C PHE A 93 -16.75 -1.22 0.62
N GLU A 94 -17.89 -0.97 0.00
CA GLU A 94 -19.17 -1.59 0.36
C GLU A 94 -19.37 -2.83 -0.50
N CYS A 95 -19.38 -4.01 0.11
CA CYS A 95 -19.46 -5.28 -0.61
C CYS A 95 -20.49 -6.19 0.04
N TYR A 96 -21.32 -6.85 -0.77
CA TYR A 96 -22.38 -7.74 -0.31
C TYR A 96 -22.42 -9.02 -1.16
N HIS A 97 -22.54 -10.17 -0.49
CA HIS A 97 -22.37 -11.55 -1.00
C HIS A 97 -20.94 -11.95 -1.37
N ALA A 98 -20.67 -13.25 -1.21
CA ALA A 98 -19.37 -13.85 -1.46
C ALA A 98 -18.84 -13.54 -2.88
N GLY A 99 -17.58 -13.11 -2.95
CA GLY A 99 -16.86 -12.86 -4.21
C GLY A 99 -17.13 -11.49 -4.84
N TRP A 100 -18.01 -10.67 -4.25
CA TRP A 100 -18.14 -9.27 -4.65
C TRP A 100 -17.09 -8.43 -3.96
N GLY A 101 -16.39 -7.62 -4.75
CA GLY A 101 -15.29 -6.79 -4.27
C GLY A 101 -15.14 -5.48 -5.03
N ALA A 102 -14.64 -4.48 -4.33
CA ALA A 102 -14.30 -3.17 -4.88
C ALA A 102 -12.92 -2.78 -4.38
N GLY A 103 -12.17 -2.02 -5.18
CA GLY A 103 -10.81 -1.63 -4.83
C GLY A 103 -10.28 -0.51 -5.68
N ILE A 104 -9.08 -0.08 -5.34
CA ILE A 104 -8.27 0.88 -6.09
C ILE A 104 -6.85 0.34 -6.19
N LYS A 105 -6.17 0.60 -7.29
CA LYS A 105 -4.75 0.31 -7.45
C LYS A 105 -4.00 1.55 -7.91
N LEU A 106 -2.71 1.61 -7.64
CA LEU A 106 -1.88 2.60 -8.32
C LEU A 106 -1.95 2.37 -9.84
N ASN A 107 -2.07 3.45 -10.60
CA ASN A 107 -2.15 3.39 -12.06
C ASN A 107 -0.85 2.88 -12.70
N GLU A 108 0.29 3.12 -12.04
CA GLU A 108 1.61 2.65 -12.43
C GLU A 108 2.21 1.75 -11.34
N PRO A 109 2.90 0.66 -11.71
CA PRO A 109 3.73 -0.09 -10.77
C PRO A 109 4.83 0.77 -10.15
N VAL A 110 5.27 0.41 -8.95
CA VAL A 110 6.33 1.09 -8.21
C VAL A 110 7.44 0.13 -7.80
N ASP A 111 8.67 0.62 -7.70
CA ASP A 111 9.81 -0.18 -7.27
C ASP A 111 9.93 -0.18 -5.75
N ILE A 112 9.64 -1.32 -5.11
CA ILE A 112 9.63 -1.44 -3.65
C ILE A 112 11.00 -1.72 -3.03
N ALA A 113 12.08 -1.84 -3.81
CA ALA A 113 13.43 -2.05 -3.28
C ALA A 113 13.83 -0.95 -2.29
N GLY A 114 14.34 -1.34 -1.11
CA GLY A 114 14.67 -0.42 -0.02
C GLY A 114 13.47 0.35 0.57
N GLY A 115 12.26 0.14 0.03
CA GLY A 115 11.11 0.99 0.23
C GLY A 115 10.14 0.47 1.30
N SER A 116 9.06 1.22 1.46
CA SER A 116 7.96 0.86 2.35
C SER A 116 6.60 1.23 1.79
N VAL A 117 5.60 0.42 2.12
CA VAL A 117 4.17 0.67 1.86
C VAL A 117 3.46 0.60 3.20
N SER A 118 2.66 1.60 3.53
CA SER A 118 1.89 1.68 4.76
C SER A 118 0.47 2.12 4.46
N VAL A 119 -0.50 1.53 5.15
CA VAL A 119 -1.90 1.93 5.05
C VAL A 119 -2.65 1.57 6.31
N ARG A 120 -3.63 2.38 6.68
CA ARG A 120 -4.57 2.07 7.75
C ARG A 120 -5.81 1.41 7.16
N LEU A 121 -6.10 0.19 7.58
CA LEU A 121 -7.27 -0.56 7.12
C LEU A 121 -8.30 -0.68 8.24
N LYS A 122 -9.56 -0.74 7.83
CA LYS A 122 -10.66 -1.15 8.69
C LYS A 122 -11.55 -2.17 7.99
N SER A 123 -11.75 -3.34 8.57
CA SER A 123 -12.80 -4.27 8.12
C SER A 123 -14.19 -3.81 8.58
N GLY A 124 -15.26 -4.37 8.04
CA GLY A 124 -16.59 -4.09 8.57
C GLY A 124 -17.64 -5.06 8.05
N GLY A 125 -18.43 -5.62 8.98
CA GLY A 125 -19.36 -6.70 8.67
C GLY A 125 -18.60 -7.91 8.11
N TYR A 126 -19.02 -8.41 6.95
CA TYR A 126 -18.41 -9.58 6.29
C TYR A 126 -17.35 -9.21 5.23
N VAL A 127 -16.90 -7.96 5.22
CA VAL A 127 -15.97 -7.43 4.21
C VAL A 127 -14.57 -7.36 4.77
N VAL A 128 -13.66 -8.11 4.13
CA VAL A 128 -12.23 -8.07 4.40
C VAL A 128 -11.67 -6.80 3.79
N SER A 129 -10.82 -6.07 4.53
CA SER A 129 -10.06 -4.93 4.00
C SER A 129 -8.62 -5.37 3.77
N GLU A 130 -8.10 -5.18 2.56
CA GLU A 130 -6.81 -5.72 2.14
C GLU A 130 -5.91 -4.66 1.51
N VAL A 131 -4.61 -4.81 1.73
CA VAL A 131 -3.55 -4.24 0.90
C VAL A 131 -2.82 -5.36 0.17
N GLY A 132 -2.64 -5.21 -1.13
CA GLY A 132 -1.92 -6.14 -1.98
C GLY A 132 -0.67 -5.52 -2.57
N ILE A 133 0.44 -6.26 -2.53
CA ILE A 133 1.73 -5.92 -3.15
C ILE A 133 2.14 -7.12 -4.01
N LEU A 134 2.07 -6.95 -5.32
CA LEU A 134 2.22 -8.05 -6.29
C LEU A 134 3.27 -7.67 -7.31
N PRO A 135 4.12 -8.60 -7.76
CA PRO A 135 5.01 -8.36 -8.89
C PRO A 135 4.24 -7.76 -10.08
N SER A 136 4.83 -6.77 -10.76
CA SER A 136 4.17 -5.97 -11.80
C SER A 136 3.62 -6.78 -12.98
N TYR A 137 4.26 -7.91 -13.30
CA TYR A 137 3.79 -8.84 -14.33
C TYR A 137 2.56 -9.67 -13.91
N ARG A 138 2.16 -9.62 -12.64
CA ARG A 138 0.98 -10.29 -12.13
C ARG A 138 -0.24 -9.38 -12.29
N PRO A 139 -1.33 -9.90 -12.88
CA PRO A 139 -2.58 -9.15 -12.95
C PRO A 139 -3.13 -8.89 -11.55
N VAL A 140 -3.67 -7.71 -11.34
CA VAL A 140 -4.38 -7.36 -10.10
C VAL A 140 -5.81 -7.86 -10.20
N PHE A 141 -6.20 -8.73 -9.27
CA PHE A 141 -7.55 -9.24 -9.14
C PHE A 141 -8.05 -9.05 -7.71
N ILE A 142 -9.28 -8.56 -7.57
CA ILE A 142 -9.95 -8.49 -6.27
C ILE A 142 -10.60 -9.85 -6.02
N ALA A 143 -9.83 -10.76 -5.44
CA ALA A 143 -10.35 -12.06 -5.07
C ALA A 143 -9.67 -12.60 -3.80
N PRO A 144 -10.46 -13.27 -2.95
CA PRO A 144 -10.04 -13.68 -1.63
C PRO A 144 -8.92 -14.75 -1.69
N GLY A 145 -7.76 -14.45 -1.11
CA GLY A 145 -6.64 -15.40 -1.03
C GLY A 145 -6.08 -15.84 -2.39
N THR A 146 -6.35 -15.09 -3.44
CA THR A 146 -5.84 -15.36 -4.79
C THR A 146 -4.92 -14.23 -5.21
N GLY A 147 -3.62 -14.48 -5.13
CA GLY A 147 -2.61 -13.55 -5.62
C GLY A 147 -1.22 -14.14 -5.43
N ASP A 148 -0.49 -14.31 -6.53
CA ASP A 148 0.95 -14.57 -6.49
C ASP A 148 1.66 -13.25 -6.15
N GLY A 149 1.59 -12.85 -4.87
CA GLY A 149 2.15 -11.65 -4.25
C GLY A 149 1.98 -11.71 -2.73
N TYR A 150 2.10 -10.57 -2.04
CA TYR A 150 1.72 -10.42 -0.64
C TYR A 150 0.35 -9.74 -0.57
N VAL A 151 -0.64 -10.42 -0.01
CA VAL A 151 -1.94 -9.81 0.30
C VAL A 151 -2.14 -9.88 1.80
N THR A 152 -2.21 -8.71 2.42
CA THR A 152 -2.37 -8.57 3.86
C THR A 152 -3.74 -7.99 4.15
N GLY A 153 -4.56 -8.72 4.93
CA GLY A 153 -5.96 -8.39 5.14
C GLY A 153 -6.42 -8.46 6.58
N LEU A 154 -7.35 -7.58 6.93
CA LEU A 154 -8.15 -7.62 8.15
C LEU A 154 -9.51 -8.22 7.83
N TRP A 155 -9.89 -9.28 8.55
CA TRP A 155 -11.24 -9.85 8.46
C TRP A 155 -11.95 -9.73 9.81
N GLU A 156 -13.17 -9.20 9.84
CA GLU A 156 -13.99 -9.15 11.03
C GLU A 156 -15.16 -10.14 10.90
N TRP A 157 -15.26 -11.05 11.87
CA TRP A 157 -16.39 -11.97 12.05
C TRP A 157 -16.80 -12.07 13.52
N GLY A 158 -16.57 -11.00 14.28
CA GLY A 158 -16.39 -11.09 15.73
C GLY A 158 -15.07 -11.77 16.15
N VAL A 159 -14.25 -12.21 15.17
CA VAL A 159 -12.86 -12.63 15.33
C VAL A 159 -12.08 -11.79 14.32
N ASN A 160 -11.46 -10.71 14.77
CA ASN A 160 -10.51 -9.98 13.93
C ASN A 160 -9.44 -10.98 13.51
N LYS A 161 -9.12 -11.12 12.23
CA LYS A 161 -8.05 -12.01 11.77
C LYS A 161 -7.14 -11.27 10.81
N PHE A 162 -5.85 -11.47 11.04
CA PHE A 162 -4.80 -10.97 10.17
C PHE A 162 -4.33 -12.13 9.29
N HIS A 163 -4.39 -11.92 7.98
CA HIS A 163 -4.01 -12.90 6.98
C HIS A 163 -2.89 -12.35 6.11
N ILE A 164 -1.86 -13.16 5.86
CA ILE A 164 -0.90 -12.94 4.80
C ILE A 164 -1.05 -14.10 3.81
N TYR A 165 -1.36 -13.77 2.57
CA TYR A 165 -1.35 -14.72 1.46
C TYR A 165 -0.06 -14.54 0.67
N ARG A 166 0.53 -15.68 0.27
CA ARG A 166 1.66 -15.76 -0.65
C ARG A 166 1.37 -16.82 -1.70
N GLY A 167 0.85 -16.40 -2.85
CA GLY A 167 0.50 -17.32 -3.93
C GLY A 167 -0.95 -17.81 -3.90
N SER A 168 -1.26 -18.66 -4.87
CA SER A 168 -2.49 -19.47 -4.90
C SER A 168 -2.41 -20.62 -3.88
N GLY A 169 -2.65 -20.30 -2.63
CA GLY A 169 -2.68 -21.23 -1.50
C GLY A 169 -3.34 -20.58 -0.29
N GLY A 170 -3.68 -21.37 0.73
CA GLY A 170 -4.14 -20.82 2.01
C GLY A 170 -3.13 -19.81 2.59
N PRO A 171 -3.53 -19.01 3.59
CA PRO A 171 -2.66 -17.98 4.14
C PRO A 171 -1.39 -18.59 4.72
N VAL A 172 -0.22 -18.01 4.40
CA VAL A 172 1.08 -18.39 5.00
C VAL A 172 1.16 -17.98 6.47
N LEU A 173 0.40 -16.95 6.84
CA LEU A 173 0.14 -16.59 8.22
C LEU A 173 -1.34 -16.27 8.39
N SER A 174 -1.98 -16.91 9.36
CA SER A 174 -3.34 -16.58 9.79
C SER A 174 -3.39 -16.63 11.31
N LYS A 175 -3.47 -15.47 11.95
CA LYS A 175 -3.56 -15.37 13.40
C LYS A 175 -4.88 -14.69 13.81
N PRO A 176 -5.46 -15.05 14.98
CA PRO A 176 -6.47 -14.21 15.59
C PRO A 176 -5.85 -12.84 15.87
N GLY A 177 -6.49 -11.79 15.35
CA GLY A 177 -6.27 -10.40 15.69
C GLY A 177 -6.96 -10.02 16.99
N PHE A 178 -6.48 -8.96 17.62
CA PHE A 178 -7.03 -8.42 18.86
C PHE A 178 -8.32 -7.63 18.63
N VAL A 179 -9.05 -7.36 19.70
CA VAL A 179 -10.27 -6.55 19.73
C VAL A 179 -9.92 -5.08 19.48
N GLY A 180 -10.06 -4.55 18.25
CA GLY A 180 -9.73 -3.13 18.04
C GLY A 180 -9.52 -2.64 16.60
N ASN A 181 -10.41 -2.97 15.68
CA ASN A 181 -10.40 -2.41 14.32
C ASN A 181 -10.64 -0.87 14.34
N PRO A 182 -9.76 0.02 13.82
CA PRO A 182 -8.80 -0.12 12.70
C PRO A 182 -7.30 -0.30 13.02
N GLU A 183 -6.55 -0.89 12.08
CA GLU A 183 -5.11 -1.23 12.20
C GLU A 183 -4.25 -0.63 11.07
N THR A 184 -3.00 -0.30 11.37
CA THR A 184 -1.97 0.13 10.43
C THR A 184 -1.11 -1.04 10.02
N ILE A 185 -1.08 -1.34 8.71
CA ILE A 185 -0.24 -2.38 8.12
C ILE A 185 0.91 -1.68 7.39
N LYS A 186 2.13 -2.13 7.65
CA LYS A 186 3.32 -1.68 6.95
C LYS A 186 4.07 -2.86 6.35
N PHE A 187 4.47 -2.74 5.10
CA PHE A 187 5.34 -3.64 4.38
C PHE A 187 6.66 -2.91 4.09
N THR A 188 7.78 -3.61 4.24
CA THR A 188 9.10 -3.12 3.81
C THR A 188 9.85 -4.21 3.07
N LEU A 189 10.68 -3.83 2.10
CA LEU A 189 11.68 -4.70 1.49
C LEU A 189 13.05 -4.07 1.73
N ASP A 190 13.88 -4.69 2.55
CA ASP A 190 15.20 -4.15 2.87
C ASP A 190 16.25 -4.48 1.79
N ASP A 191 17.45 -3.90 1.95
CA ASP A 191 18.58 -4.06 1.03
C ASP A 191 19.09 -5.52 0.93
N ASP A 192 18.79 -6.35 1.92
CA ASP A 192 19.12 -7.78 1.96
C ASP A 192 18.06 -8.64 1.25
N ASN A 193 17.08 -8.02 0.56
CA ASN A 193 15.91 -8.65 -0.05
C ASN A 193 15.07 -9.45 0.95
N VAL A 194 14.93 -8.96 2.18
CA VAL A 194 14.03 -9.52 3.18
C VAL A 194 12.78 -8.65 3.27
N VAL A 195 11.62 -9.31 3.14
CA VAL A 195 10.33 -8.69 3.40
C VAL A 195 10.09 -8.69 4.90
N HIS A 196 9.63 -7.55 5.41
CA HIS A 196 9.10 -7.45 6.77
C HIS A 196 7.70 -6.84 6.72
N ILE A 197 6.77 -7.45 7.44
CA ILE A 197 5.40 -6.96 7.57
C ILE A 197 5.14 -6.65 9.04
N PHE A 198 4.64 -5.45 9.28
CA PHE A 198 4.35 -4.90 10.59
C PHE A 198 2.86 -4.62 10.74
N GLU A 199 2.38 -4.81 11.96
CA GLU A 199 1.06 -4.44 12.45
C GLU A 199 1.26 -3.46 13.61
N GLU A 200 0.78 -2.21 13.47
CA GLU A 200 0.97 -1.14 14.46
C GLU A 200 2.44 -1.01 14.94
N ASN A 201 3.37 -1.12 13.98
CA ASN A 201 4.83 -1.11 14.16
C ASN A 201 5.45 -2.35 14.84
N ASN A 202 4.66 -3.38 15.17
CA ASN A 202 5.19 -4.67 15.62
C ASN A 202 5.42 -5.57 14.41
N GLU A 203 6.63 -6.11 14.24
CA GLU A 203 6.91 -7.07 13.18
C GLU A 203 6.15 -8.37 13.46
N VAL A 204 5.39 -8.84 12.46
CA VAL A 204 4.54 -10.03 12.58
C VAL A 204 4.91 -11.11 11.58
N PHE A 205 5.69 -10.77 10.57
CA PHE A 205 6.12 -11.69 9.53
C PHE A 205 7.38 -11.15 8.87
N SER A 206 8.33 -12.06 8.61
CA SER A 206 9.53 -11.78 7.87
C SER A 206 9.96 -13.01 7.08
N GLU A 207 10.37 -12.81 5.82
CA GLU A 207 10.96 -13.87 5.00
C GLU A 207 11.81 -13.30 3.85
N PRO A 208 12.73 -14.09 3.28
CA PRO A 208 13.38 -13.71 2.02
C PRO A 208 12.35 -13.47 0.92
N TYR A 209 12.49 -12.36 0.20
CA TYR A 209 11.63 -11.98 -0.90
C TYR A 209 11.75 -13.01 -2.04
N PRO A 210 10.66 -13.71 -2.40
CA PRO A 210 10.74 -14.87 -3.28
C PRO A 210 10.63 -14.52 -4.77
N TYR A 211 10.38 -13.26 -5.11
CA TYR A 211 10.16 -12.82 -6.50
C TYR A 211 11.43 -12.21 -7.10
N ASP A 212 11.55 -12.34 -8.42
CA ASP A 212 12.68 -11.90 -9.23
C ASP A 212 12.65 -10.41 -9.59
N THR A 213 11.61 -9.70 -9.19
CA THR A 213 11.40 -8.27 -9.48
C THR A 213 10.88 -7.54 -8.25
N THR A 214 11.39 -6.33 -8.04
CA THR A 214 10.92 -5.37 -7.03
C THR A 214 9.93 -4.36 -7.61
N LEU A 215 9.72 -4.35 -8.92
CA LEU A 215 8.64 -3.58 -9.55
C LEU A 215 7.29 -4.25 -9.26
N CYS A 216 6.42 -3.58 -8.50
CA CYS A 216 5.18 -4.14 -7.96
C CYS A 216 3.94 -3.28 -8.26
N ASN A 217 2.81 -3.94 -8.52
CA ASN A 217 1.48 -3.36 -8.42
C ASN A 217 1.08 -3.27 -6.94
N ILE A 218 0.52 -2.13 -6.55
CA ILE A 218 -0.05 -1.93 -5.21
C ILE A 218 -1.55 -1.67 -5.32
N TYR A 219 -2.35 -2.37 -4.52
CA TYR A 219 -3.79 -2.14 -4.45
C TYR A 219 -4.34 -2.14 -3.03
N LEU A 220 -5.50 -1.51 -2.87
CA LEU A 220 -6.36 -1.55 -1.68
C LEU A 220 -7.73 -2.08 -2.10
N SER A 221 -8.32 -2.97 -1.32
CA SER A 221 -9.64 -3.50 -1.66
C SER A 221 -10.47 -3.92 -0.46
N GLY A 222 -11.77 -3.94 -0.67
CA GLY A 222 -12.73 -4.67 0.15
C GLY A 222 -13.35 -5.83 -0.60
N VAL A 223 -13.47 -7.00 0.05
CA VAL A 223 -14.12 -8.18 -0.52
C VAL A 223 -15.04 -8.84 0.49
N SER A 224 -16.29 -9.10 0.10
CA SER A 224 -17.18 -9.90 0.93
C SER A 224 -16.86 -11.39 0.79
N TRP A 225 -16.65 -12.06 1.92
CA TRP A 225 -16.31 -13.48 2.00
C TRP A 225 -17.49 -14.39 2.31
N TYR A 226 -18.70 -13.85 2.50
CA TYR A 226 -19.83 -14.63 3.01
C TYR A 226 -21.05 -14.60 2.09
N TRP A 227 -21.62 -15.78 1.86
CA TRP A 227 -22.65 -16.02 0.84
C TRP A 227 -23.85 -15.10 0.92
N LEU A 228 -24.26 -14.67 2.12
CA LEU A 228 -25.41 -13.78 2.35
C LEU A 228 -25.05 -12.57 3.21
N GLY A 229 -23.74 -12.34 3.43
CA GLY A 229 -23.25 -11.27 4.29
C GLY A 229 -22.60 -10.15 3.49
N GLY A 230 -22.44 -9.01 4.13
CA GLY A 230 -21.65 -7.91 3.60
C GLY A 230 -21.40 -6.87 4.66
N GLY A 231 -21.03 -5.68 4.21
CA GLY A 231 -20.66 -4.60 5.09
C GLY A 231 -19.83 -3.57 4.37
N VAL A 232 -19.18 -2.73 5.17
CA VAL A 232 -18.40 -1.61 4.67
C VAL A 232 -17.06 -1.63 5.38
N SER A 233 -16.02 -1.94 4.62
CA SER A 233 -14.63 -1.72 5.03
C SER A 233 -14.14 -0.39 4.49
N TRP A 234 -12.99 0.07 4.98
CA TRP A 234 -12.31 1.23 4.43
C TRP A 234 -10.79 1.13 4.53
N ALA A 235 -10.12 1.98 3.76
CA ALA A 235 -8.70 2.28 3.88
C ALA A 235 -8.48 3.80 4.03
N ASP A 236 -7.39 4.16 4.71
CA ASP A 236 -7.02 5.52 5.07
C ASP A 236 -5.49 5.63 5.20
N ASN A 237 -4.94 6.85 5.08
CA ASN A 237 -3.52 7.17 5.23
C ASN A 237 -2.59 6.21 4.46
N PHE A 238 -2.82 6.06 3.16
CA PHE A 238 -1.90 5.32 2.30
C PHE A 238 -0.61 6.11 2.13
N VAL A 239 0.53 5.44 2.29
CA VAL A 239 1.86 6.01 2.06
C VAL A 239 2.75 4.93 1.45
N TYR A 240 3.37 5.26 0.33
CA TYR A 240 4.48 4.53 -0.27
C TYR A 240 5.68 5.47 -0.36
N VAL A 241 6.85 4.97 0.03
CA VAL A 241 8.14 5.66 -0.06
C VAL A 241 9.15 4.66 -0.61
N SER A 242 9.82 4.98 -1.72
CA SER A 242 10.96 4.18 -2.21
C SER A 242 12.22 4.44 -1.36
N GLY A 243 13.13 3.46 -1.35
CA GLY A 243 14.42 3.54 -0.66
C GLY A 243 15.59 3.67 -1.63
#